data_AF-A0A5N8WJV1-F1
#
_entry.id   AF-A0A5N8WJV1-F1
#
_cell.length_a   1.000
_cell.length_b   1.000
_cell.length_c   1.000
_cell.angle_alpha   90.00
_cell.angle_beta   90.00
_cell.angle_gamma   90.00
#
_symmetry.space_group_name_H-M   'P 1'
#
loop_
_entity.id
_entity.type
_entity.pdbx_description
1 polymer ?
#
loop_
_entity_poly.entity_id
_entity_poly.type
_entity_poly.pdbx_seq_one_letter_code
_entity_poly.pdbx_strand_id
1 'polypeptide(L)'
;MLSKHRATRTTYDVTGSPLPDGTVEVLRRPVVTGLGPREARGFYAVTDRETHVLHPKSAEVMARTVVDAELPPAEWVRRTAERLPHLNVVVAPLADDRCLVRLRGGTLLEAHARRPWGTPRPRLDALLLGSALNLWWLAEPSRDPAADAVASGMRVRTGERVLEVAFTAGEDCGED
;
A
#
# COMPACT_ATOMS: atom_id res chain seq x y z
N MET A 1 -23.14 -14.07 23.70
CA MET A 1 -22.60 -12.75 23.32
C MET A 1 -22.21 -12.79 21.84
N LEU A 2 -23.02 -12.19 20.97
CA LEU A 2 -22.69 -12.07 19.55
C LEU A 2 -21.57 -11.03 19.42
N SER A 3 -20.34 -11.50 19.21
CA SER A 3 -19.22 -10.65 18.84
C SER A 3 -19.59 -9.99 17.52
N LYS A 4 -19.84 -8.68 17.53
CA LYS A 4 -20.07 -7.89 16.31
C LYS A 4 -18.81 -8.05 15.46
N HIS A 5 -18.85 -8.94 14.46
CA HIS A 5 -17.87 -8.95 13.39
C HIS A 5 -17.91 -7.55 12.76
N ARG A 6 -16.94 -6.72 13.11
CA ARG A 6 -16.70 -5.46 12.41
C ARG A 6 -16.35 -5.88 10.99
N ALA A 7 -17.30 -5.73 10.06
CA ALA A 7 -17.05 -6.06 8.65
C ALA A 7 -15.74 -5.40 8.24
N THR A 8 -14.73 -6.22 7.95
CA THR A 8 -13.41 -5.74 7.54
C THR A 8 -13.62 -4.93 6.27
N ARG A 9 -13.34 -3.63 6.33
CA ARG A 9 -13.54 -2.74 5.19
C ARG A 9 -12.47 -3.05 4.15
N THR A 10 -12.90 -3.29 2.93
CA THR A 10 -12.06 -3.80 1.84
C THR A 10 -11.72 -2.75 0.78
N THR A 11 -12.45 -1.63 0.76
CA THR A 11 -12.18 -0.46 -0.10
C THR A 11 -12.12 0.81 0.75
N TYR A 12 -11.15 1.68 0.43
CA TYR A 12 -10.94 2.97 1.07
C TYR A 12 -10.78 4.08 0.03
N ASP A 13 -11.40 5.22 0.31
CA ASP A 13 -11.16 6.51 -0.35
C ASP A 13 -10.01 7.21 0.38
N VAL A 14 -8.89 7.40 -0.33
CA VAL A 14 -7.62 7.86 0.22
C VAL A 14 -7.31 9.26 -0.29
N THR A 15 -6.93 10.12 0.64
CA THR A 15 -6.44 11.48 0.40
C THR A 15 -5.19 11.75 1.23
N GLY A 16 -4.43 12.79 0.90
CA GLY A 16 -3.26 13.21 1.64
C GLY A 16 -2.25 13.88 0.73
N SER A 17 -1.03 14.10 1.23
CA SER A 17 0.08 14.64 0.44
C SER A 17 1.40 14.48 1.21
N PRO A 18 2.54 14.60 0.52
CA PRO A 18 3.81 14.94 1.17
C PRO A 18 3.72 16.29 1.89
N LEU A 19 4.36 16.38 3.03
CA LEU A 19 4.56 17.59 3.83
C LEU A 19 5.95 18.18 3.56
N PRO A 20 6.22 19.45 3.92
CA PRO A 20 7.53 20.07 3.70
C PRO A 20 8.71 19.36 4.38
N ASP A 21 8.46 18.57 5.43
CA ASP A 21 9.47 17.77 6.14
C ASP A 21 9.71 16.39 5.51
N GLY A 22 9.12 16.13 4.33
CA GLY A 22 9.20 14.85 3.61
C GLY A 22 8.26 13.76 4.15
N THR A 23 7.46 14.05 5.19
CA THR A 23 6.48 13.09 5.71
C THR A 23 5.27 13.03 4.79
N VAL A 24 4.82 11.83 4.42
CA VAL A 24 3.58 11.63 3.67
C VAL A 24 2.42 11.46 4.64
N GLU A 25 1.51 12.44 4.67
CA GLU A 25 0.25 12.32 5.39
C GLU A 25 -0.73 11.44 4.61
N VAL A 26 -1.34 10.46 5.28
CA VAL A 26 -2.36 9.58 4.69
C VAL A 26 -3.63 9.62 5.51
N LEU A 27 -4.75 9.90 4.83
CA LEU A 27 -6.09 9.81 5.39
C LEU A 27 -6.93 8.84 4.57
N ARG A 28 -7.32 7.72 5.19
CA ARG A 28 -8.16 6.69 4.58
C ARG A 28 -9.57 6.69 5.17
N ARG A 29 -10.59 6.74 4.31
CA ARG A 29 -12.00 6.66 4.71
C ARG A 29 -12.60 5.39 4.13
N PRO A 30 -13.20 4.50 4.94
CA PRO A 30 -13.78 3.28 4.41
C PRO A 30 -14.96 3.61 3.49
N VAL A 31 -14.99 2.99 2.32
CA VAL A 31 -16.13 3.09 1.40
C VAL A 31 -17.25 2.19 1.91
N VAL A 32 -18.46 2.74 2.00
CA VAL A 32 -19.66 2.01 2.41
C VAL A 32 -20.49 1.70 1.18
N THR A 33 -20.59 0.41 0.86
CA THR A 33 -21.45 -0.10 -0.22
C THR A 33 -22.91 0.28 0.02
N GLY A 34 -23.60 0.76 -1.03
CA GLY A 34 -25.04 1.08 -0.98
C GLY A 34 -25.38 2.58 -0.89
N LEU A 35 -24.40 3.48 -0.77
CA LEU A 35 -24.62 4.94 -0.76
C LEU A 35 -24.49 5.61 -2.16
N GLY A 36 -24.64 4.82 -3.23
CA GLY A 36 -24.45 5.27 -4.62
C GLY A 36 -22.97 5.48 -5.01
N PRO A 37 -22.66 5.60 -6.32
CA PRO A 37 -21.32 5.92 -6.77
C PRO A 37 -20.97 7.32 -6.26
N ARG A 38 -19.96 7.41 -5.40
CA ARG A 38 -19.29 8.66 -5.09
C ARG A 38 -18.00 8.70 -5.88
N GLU A 39 -17.70 9.83 -6.49
CA GLU A 39 -16.36 10.09 -7.00
C GLU A 39 -15.38 10.04 -5.83
N ALA A 40 -14.20 9.45 -6.05
CA ALA A 40 -13.17 9.41 -5.02
C ALA A 40 -12.71 10.84 -4.71
N ARG A 41 -12.40 11.15 -3.45
CA ARG A 41 -11.82 12.47 -3.11
C ARG A 41 -10.35 12.56 -3.48
N GLY A 42 -9.68 11.41 -3.53
CA GLY A 42 -8.37 11.24 -4.14
C GLY A 42 -8.42 10.00 -5.01
N PHE A 43 -8.04 8.85 -4.46
CA PHE A 43 -8.06 7.58 -5.16
C PHE A 43 -8.63 6.45 -4.30
N TYR A 44 -8.99 5.35 -4.95
CA TYR A 44 -9.40 4.13 -4.26
C TYR A 44 -8.20 3.22 -3.99
N ALA A 45 -8.10 2.77 -2.73
CA ALA A 45 -7.19 1.72 -2.30
C ALA A 45 -8.01 0.51 -1.81
N VAL A 46 -7.67 -0.68 -2.29
CA VAL A 46 -8.45 -1.90 -2.02
C VAL A 46 -7.59 -3.01 -1.42
N THR A 47 -8.22 -3.87 -0.64
CA THR A 47 -7.61 -5.10 -0.14
C THR A 47 -7.86 -6.27 -1.10
N ASP A 48 -7.05 -7.32 -1.01
CA ASP A 48 -7.25 -8.62 -1.68
C ASP A 48 -8.55 -9.34 -1.30
N ARG A 49 -9.25 -8.88 -0.26
CA ARG A 49 -10.56 -9.39 0.18
C ARG A 49 -11.75 -8.67 -0.45
N GLU A 50 -11.52 -7.65 -1.30
CA GLU A 50 -12.59 -6.93 -1.98
C GLU A 50 -13.30 -7.84 -2.99
N THR A 51 -14.63 -7.92 -2.89
CA THR A 51 -15.46 -8.83 -3.70
C THR A 51 -16.26 -8.11 -4.79
N HIS A 52 -16.38 -6.77 -4.73
CA HIS A 52 -17.11 -6.03 -5.74
C HIS A 52 -16.33 -5.95 -7.06
N VAL A 53 -16.94 -6.36 -8.16
CA VAL A 53 -16.27 -6.52 -9.47
C VAL A 53 -15.66 -5.21 -10.00
N LEU A 54 -16.25 -4.06 -9.66
CA LEU A 54 -15.81 -2.76 -10.20
C LEU A 54 -14.75 -2.06 -9.34
N HIS A 55 -14.69 -2.29 -8.02
CA HIS A 55 -13.78 -1.53 -7.15
C HIS A 55 -12.30 -1.77 -7.47
N PRO A 56 -11.83 -3.01 -7.74
CA PRO A 56 -10.46 -3.24 -8.16
C PRO A 56 -10.11 -2.55 -9.48
N LYS A 57 -11.08 -2.37 -10.39
CA LYS A 57 -10.86 -1.74 -11.71
C LYS A 57 -10.73 -0.22 -11.63
N SER A 58 -11.21 0.39 -10.55
CA SER A 58 -11.10 1.82 -10.28
C SER A 58 -10.07 2.16 -9.21
N ALA A 59 -9.40 1.15 -8.64
CA ALA A 59 -8.38 1.33 -7.61
C ALA A 59 -7.03 1.65 -8.24
N GLU A 60 -6.23 2.43 -7.54
CA GLU A 60 -4.83 2.69 -7.88
C GLU A 60 -3.88 1.86 -7.01
N VAL A 61 -4.34 1.42 -5.83
CA VAL A 61 -3.55 0.64 -4.88
C VAL A 61 -4.29 -0.63 -4.50
N MET A 62 -3.58 -1.76 -4.53
CA MET A 62 -4.08 -3.02 -3.98
C MET A 62 -3.11 -3.60 -2.96
N ALA A 63 -3.63 -4.07 -1.82
CA ALA A 63 -2.81 -4.73 -0.82
C ALA A 63 -3.38 -6.07 -0.37
N ARG A 64 -2.49 -7.06 -0.23
CA ARG A 64 -2.80 -8.32 0.45
C ARG A 64 -2.88 -8.09 1.95
N THR A 65 -3.86 -8.71 2.60
CA THR A 65 -4.17 -8.47 4.03
C THR A 65 -3.44 -9.38 5.00
N VAL A 66 -2.90 -10.52 4.54
CA VAL A 66 -2.26 -11.54 5.39
C VAL A 66 -0.89 -11.95 4.83
N VAL A 67 0.02 -12.31 5.73
CA VAL A 67 1.35 -12.84 5.39
C VAL A 67 1.23 -14.29 4.94
N ASP A 68 0.54 -15.11 5.74
CA ASP A 68 0.31 -16.53 5.50
C ASP A 68 -0.88 -16.73 4.56
N ALA A 69 -0.57 -16.97 3.29
CA ALA A 69 -1.52 -17.20 2.21
C ALA A 69 -0.96 -18.26 1.26
N GLU A 70 -1.85 -18.94 0.52
CA GLU A 70 -1.47 -20.03 -0.38
C GLU A 70 -0.42 -19.63 -1.43
N LEU A 71 -0.51 -18.40 -1.96
CA LEU A 71 0.47 -17.88 -2.92
C LEU A 71 1.59 -17.11 -2.20
N PRO A 72 2.87 -17.41 -2.50
CA PRO A 72 4.00 -16.62 -2.03
C PRO A 72 3.83 -15.13 -2.38
N PRO A 73 4.31 -14.20 -1.52
CA PRO A 73 4.16 -12.76 -1.73
C PRO A 73 4.60 -12.28 -3.13
N ALA A 74 5.78 -12.70 -3.60
CA ALA A 74 6.30 -12.29 -4.92
C ALA A 74 5.39 -12.73 -6.07
N GLU A 75 4.96 -13.99 -6.06
CA GLU A 75 4.07 -14.54 -7.07
C GLU A 75 2.68 -13.88 -7.03
N TRP A 76 2.15 -13.61 -5.83
CA TRP A 76 0.88 -12.92 -5.67
C TRP A 76 0.93 -11.51 -6.25
N VAL A 77 2.00 -10.76 -5.97
CA VAL A 77 2.19 -9.40 -6.46
C VAL A 77 2.32 -9.38 -7.98
N ARG A 78 3.11 -10.30 -8.56
CA ARG A 78 3.27 -10.46 -10.01
C ARG A 78 1.94 -10.73 -10.72
N ARG A 79 1.24 -11.79 -10.31
CA ARG A 79 -0.07 -12.16 -10.90
C ARG A 79 -1.12 -11.06 -10.74
N THR A 80 -1.08 -10.34 -9.63
CA THR A 80 -2.02 -9.23 -9.38
C THR A 80 -1.77 -8.07 -10.34
N ALA A 81 -0.50 -7.71 -10.56
CA ALA A 81 -0.14 -6.66 -11.51
C ALA A 81 -0.46 -7.04 -12.96
N GLU A 82 -0.28 -8.31 -13.36
CA GLU A 82 -0.67 -8.81 -14.69
C GLU A 82 -2.20 -8.74 -14.90
N ARG A 83 -2.97 -9.11 -13.88
CA ARG A 83 -4.43 -9.09 -13.93
C ARG A 83 -5.00 -7.67 -13.91
N LEU A 84 -4.34 -6.73 -13.24
CA LEU A 84 -4.81 -5.36 -13.01
C LEU A 84 -3.68 -4.36 -13.32
N PRO A 85 -3.33 -4.18 -14.62
CA PRO A 85 -2.16 -3.40 -15.04
C PRO A 85 -2.29 -1.88 -14.81
N HIS A 86 -3.48 -1.40 -14.46
CA HIS A 86 -3.73 0.01 -14.13
C HIS A 86 -3.34 0.37 -12.69
N LEU A 87 -3.08 -0.63 -11.82
CA LEU A 87 -2.63 -0.37 -10.45
C LEU A 87 -1.27 0.32 -10.46
N ASN A 88 -1.17 1.41 -9.69
CA ASN A 88 0.07 2.13 -9.45
C ASN A 88 0.96 1.39 -8.44
N VAL A 89 0.35 0.79 -7.42
CA VAL A 89 1.08 0.08 -6.35
C VAL A 89 0.36 -1.21 -5.95
N VAL A 90 1.11 -2.30 -5.89
CA VAL A 90 0.66 -3.60 -5.36
C VAL A 90 1.53 -3.97 -4.17
N VAL A 91 0.94 -4.28 -3.02
CA VAL A 91 1.69 -4.55 -1.78
C VAL A 91 1.29 -5.90 -1.17
N ALA A 92 2.27 -6.70 -0.78
CA ALA A 92 2.06 -7.91 -0.01
C ALA A 92 2.93 -7.91 1.26
N PRO A 93 2.39 -8.24 2.44
CA PRO A 93 3.20 -8.33 3.64
C PRO A 93 4.11 -9.57 3.58
N LEU A 94 5.36 -9.39 4.00
CA LEU A 94 6.39 -10.43 4.15
C LEU A 94 6.52 -10.86 5.63
N ALA A 95 6.33 -9.90 6.54
CA ALA A 95 6.31 -10.07 7.99
C ALA A 95 5.50 -8.91 8.60
N ASP A 96 5.39 -8.85 9.93
CA ASP A 96 4.67 -7.77 10.61
C ASP A 96 5.24 -6.38 10.33
N ASP A 97 6.56 -6.26 10.14
CA ASP A 97 7.29 -5.03 9.90
C ASP A 97 7.81 -4.92 8.46
N ARG A 98 7.48 -5.86 7.57
CA ARG A 98 8.02 -5.92 6.20
C ARG A 98 6.96 -6.16 5.14
N CYS A 99 7.11 -5.49 4.01
CA CYS A 99 6.22 -5.63 2.86
C CYS A 99 7.04 -5.70 1.57
N LEU A 100 6.59 -6.52 0.64
CA LEU A 100 7.00 -6.45 -0.75
C LEU A 100 6.07 -5.48 -1.47
N VAL A 101 6.65 -4.54 -2.19
CA VAL A 101 5.96 -3.54 -3.00
C VAL A 101 6.35 -3.75 -4.44
N ARG A 102 5.36 -3.75 -5.33
CA ARG A 102 5.57 -3.58 -6.76
C ARG A 102 4.96 -2.27 -7.21
N LEU A 103 5.78 -1.46 -7.87
CA LEU A 103 5.35 -0.24 -8.51
C LEU A 103 4.93 -0.53 -9.96
N ARG A 104 4.06 0.33 -10.48
CA ARG A 104 3.76 0.35 -11.91
C ARG A 104 5.03 0.63 -12.70
N GLY A 105 5.24 -0.16 -13.76
CA GLY A 105 6.49 -0.14 -14.52
C GLY A 105 7.37 -1.38 -14.32
N GLY A 106 7.20 -2.13 -13.22
CA GLY A 106 7.96 -3.37 -13.01
C GLY A 106 8.53 -3.49 -11.62
N THR A 107 9.09 -2.39 -11.14
CA THR A 107 10.03 -2.36 -10.03
C THR A 107 9.50 -2.97 -8.74
N LEU A 108 10.31 -3.86 -8.16
CA LEU A 108 10.09 -4.45 -6.85
C LEU A 108 10.93 -3.75 -5.78
N LEU A 109 10.33 -3.52 -4.62
CA LEU A 109 10.97 -2.98 -3.43
C LEU A 109 10.60 -3.82 -2.21
N GLU A 110 11.56 -4.14 -1.36
CA GLU A 110 11.28 -4.59 0.00
C GLU A 110 11.25 -3.37 0.92
N ALA A 111 10.12 -3.17 1.59
CA ALA A 111 9.90 -2.12 2.56
C ALA A 111 10.00 -2.69 3.98
N HIS A 112 10.71 -2.00 4.86
CA HIS A 112 10.87 -2.38 6.26
C HIS A 112 10.59 -1.19 7.17
N ALA A 113 9.68 -1.37 8.13
CA ALA A 113 9.40 -0.39 9.17
C ALA A 113 10.56 -0.32 10.17
N ARG A 114 11.21 0.84 10.27
CA ARG A 114 12.32 1.04 11.20
C ARG A 114 11.84 0.96 12.65
N ARG A 115 12.63 0.26 13.46
CA ARG A 115 12.39 0.08 14.89
C ARG A 115 13.47 0.81 15.68
N PRO A 116 13.14 1.91 16.38
CA PRO A 116 14.03 2.49 17.38
C PRO A 116 14.37 1.47 18.47
N TRP A 117 15.59 1.53 19.01
CA TRP A 117 15.97 0.63 20.08
C TRP A 117 15.07 0.82 21.31
N GLY A 118 14.70 -0.28 21.97
CA GLY A 118 13.82 -0.24 23.15
C GLY A 118 12.31 -0.09 22.88
N THR A 119 11.86 0.04 21.63
CA THR A 119 10.41 0.13 21.32
C THR A 119 9.83 -1.21 20.85
N PRO A 120 8.50 -1.43 20.95
CA PRO A 120 7.85 -2.58 20.31
C PRO A 120 8.11 -2.61 18.80
N ARG A 121 8.14 -3.81 18.20
CA ARG A 121 8.24 -3.93 16.74
C ARG A 121 7.03 -3.23 16.09
N PRO A 122 7.24 -2.29 15.16
CA PRO A 122 6.14 -1.62 14.49
C PRO A 122 5.39 -2.59 13.58
N ARG A 123 4.09 -2.38 13.43
CA ARG A 123 3.30 -3.07 12.40
C ARG A 123 3.21 -2.20 11.15
N LEU A 124 3.66 -2.75 10.03
CA LEU A 124 3.57 -2.12 8.72
C LEU A 124 2.26 -2.57 8.03
N ASP A 125 1.30 -1.65 7.95
CA ASP A 125 0.04 -1.89 7.23
C ASP A 125 0.29 -1.74 5.72
N ALA A 126 0.16 -2.85 4.98
CA ALA A 126 0.44 -2.93 3.55
C ALA A 126 -0.40 -1.94 2.71
N LEU A 127 -1.68 -1.74 3.07
CA LEU A 127 -2.54 -0.83 2.34
C LEU A 127 -2.18 0.63 2.64
N LEU A 128 -1.81 0.92 3.88
CA LEU A 128 -1.30 2.24 4.28
C LEU A 128 0.00 2.58 3.56
N LEU A 129 0.95 1.64 3.50
CA LEU A 129 2.22 1.81 2.79
C LEU A 129 2.00 2.10 1.31
N GLY A 130 1.20 1.27 0.62
CA GLY A 130 0.91 1.46 -0.80
C GLY A 130 0.21 2.79 -1.08
N SER A 131 -0.67 3.21 -0.17
CA SER A 131 -1.33 4.52 -0.24
C SER A 131 -0.35 5.68 -0.11
N ALA A 132 0.62 5.59 0.82
CA ALA A 132 1.64 6.61 1.00
C ALA A 132 2.55 6.74 -0.23
N LEU A 133 3.00 5.61 -0.78
CA LEU A 133 3.79 5.59 -2.01
C LEU A 133 3.05 6.19 -3.19
N ASN A 134 1.76 5.86 -3.35
CA ASN A 134 0.95 6.45 -4.42
C ASN A 134 0.80 7.97 -4.26
N LEU A 135 0.50 8.46 -3.05
CA LEU A 135 0.41 9.90 -2.77
C LEU A 135 1.72 10.63 -3.03
N TRP A 136 2.84 10.01 -2.68
CA TRP A 136 4.15 10.58 -2.90
C TRP A 136 4.51 10.66 -4.38
N TRP A 137 4.24 9.61 -5.14
CA TRP A 137 4.44 9.61 -6.60
C TRP A 137 3.53 10.62 -7.31
N LEU A 138 2.25 10.70 -6.93
CA LEU A 138 1.30 11.65 -7.52
C LEU A 138 1.69 13.12 -7.27
N ALA A 139 2.43 13.41 -6.19
CA ALA A 139 2.89 14.76 -5.90
C ALA A 139 4.01 15.22 -6.86
N GLU A 140 4.84 14.28 -7.35
CA GLU A 140 5.91 14.61 -8.30
C GLU A 140 6.12 13.48 -9.33
N PRO A 141 5.23 13.34 -10.33
CA PRO A 141 5.17 12.18 -11.22
C PRO A 141 6.40 11.99 -12.11
N SER A 142 7.24 13.02 -12.26
CA SER A 142 8.45 13.01 -13.08
C SER A 142 9.64 12.34 -12.41
N ARG A 143 9.59 12.10 -11.09
CA ARG A 143 10.65 11.40 -10.37
C ARG A 143 10.47 9.90 -10.48
N ASP A 144 11.59 9.18 -10.36
CA ASP A 144 11.58 7.73 -10.18
C ASP A 144 11.23 7.42 -8.72
N PRO A 145 9.99 6.94 -8.43
CA PRO A 145 9.58 6.66 -7.06
C PRO A 145 10.40 5.54 -6.41
N ALA A 146 11.00 4.63 -7.18
CA ALA A 146 11.81 3.55 -6.64
C ALA A 146 13.18 4.06 -6.19
N ALA A 147 13.87 4.79 -7.08
CA ALA A 147 15.18 5.35 -6.77
C ALA A 147 15.12 6.29 -5.55
N ASP A 148 14.12 7.18 -5.51
CA ASP A 148 13.94 8.09 -4.37
C ASP A 148 13.64 7.31 -3.08
N ALA A 149 12.80 6.26 -3.14
CA ALA A 149 12.42 5.47 -1.96
C ALA A 149 13.63 4.77 -1.35
N VAL A 150 14.48 4.18 -2.20
CA VAL A 150 15.71 3.52 -1.76
C VAL A 150 16.70 4.52 -1.19
N ALA A 151 16.84 5.70 -1.80
CA ALA A 151 17.78 6.72 -1.36
C ALA A 151 17.38 7.35 -0.02
N SER A 152 16.10 7.65 0.18
CA SER A 152 15.65 8.52 1.28
C SER A 152 14.80 7.81 2.33
N GLY A 153 14.26 6.64 2.03
CA GLY A 153 13.18 6.05 2.81
C GLY A 153 11.89 6.88 2.72
N MET A 154 10.96 6.62 3.64
CA MET A 154 9.70 7.38 3.74
C MET A 154 9.25 7.48 5.19
N ARG A 155 8.66 8.63 5.54
CA ARG A 155 7.93 8.81 6.80
C ARG A 155 6.44 8.85 6.47
N VAL A 156 5.64 7.99 7.09
CA VAL A 156 4.20 7.89 6.85
C VAL A 156 3.45 8.34 8.09
N ARG A 157 2.61 9.37 7.97
CA ARG A 157 1.80 9.90 9.07
C ARG A 157 0.34 9.50 8.94
N THR A 158 -0.22 8.94 10.02
CA THR A 158 -1.66 8.68 10.17
C THR A 158 -2.15 9.27 11.48
N GLY A 159 -2.87 10.39 11.39
CA GLY A 159 -3.21 11.19 12.57
C GLY A 159 -1.94 11.64 13.31
N GLU A 160 -1.81 11.25 14.58
CA GLU A 160 -0.67 11.58 15.44
C GLU A 160 0.51 10.61 15.30
N ARG A 161 0.33 9.48 14.61
CA ARG A 161 1.37 8.45 14.50
C ARG A 161 2.21 8.67 13.24
N VAL A 162 3.53 8.61 13.39
CA VAL A 162 4.49 8.60 12.28
C VAL A 162 5.24 7.28 12.27
N LEU A 163 5.36 6.67 11.10
CA LEU A 163 6.11 5.44 10.87
C LEU A 163 7.26 5.73 9.91
N GLU A 164 8.47 5.31 10.25
CA GLU A 164 9.63 5.38 9.37
C GLU A 164 9.77 4.07 8.60
N VAL A 165 9.94 4.16 7.28
CA VAL A 165 10.06 3.01 6.38
C VAL A 165 11.32 3.17 5.56
N ALA A 166 12.16 2.13 5.56
CA ALA A 166 13.29 2.00 4.65
C ALA A 166 12.93 1.09 3.49
N PHE A 167 13.57 1.28 2.35
CA PHE A 167 13.37 0.46 1.17
C PHE A 167 14.70 -0.10 0.67
N THR A 168 14.65 -1.31 0.14
CA THR A 168 15.73 -1.89 -0.67
C THR A 168 15.16 -2.32 -2.01
N ALA A 169 15.95 -2.21 -3.07
CA ALA A 169 15.58 -2.79 -4.36
C ALA A 169 15.37 -4.30 -4.18
N GLY A 170 14.24 -4.80 -4.67
CA GLY A 170 14.00 -6.24 -4.82
C GLY A 170 14.63 -6.71 -6.12
N GLU A 171 15.01 -7.99 -6.18
CA GLU A 171 15.41 -8.60 -7.44
C GLU A 171 14.17 -8.76 -8.32
N ASP A 172 14.21 -8.22 -9.54
CA ASP A 172 13.23 -8.58 -10.57
C ASP A 172 13.39 -10.08 -10.84
N CYS A 173 12.39 -10.89 -10.48
CA CYS A 173 12.25 -12.21 -11.08
C CYS A 173 11.80 -12.03 -12.54
N GLY A 174 12.72 -11.56 -13.39
CA GLY A 174 12.61 -11.70 -14.83
C GLY A 174 12.82 -13.16 -15.18
N GLU A 175 11.90 -13.70 -15.98
CA GLU A 175 11.97 -15.04 -16.56
C GLU A 175 13.24 -15.17 -17.42
N ASP A 176 14.04 -16.21 -17.15
CA ASP A 176 14.89 -16.87 -18.15
C ASP A 176 14.03 -17.79 -19.03
#